data_AF-A0A819B0V6-F1
#
_entry.id   AF-A0A819B0V6-F1
#
_cell.length_a   1.000
_cell.length_b   1.000
_cell.length_c   1.000
_cell.angle_alpha   90.00
_cell.angle_beta   90.00
_cell.angle_gamma   90.00
#
_symmetry.space_group_name_H-M   'P 1'
#
loop_
_entity.id
_entity.type
_entity.pdbx_description
1 polymer ?
#
loop_
_entity_poly.entity_id
_entity_poly.type
_entity_poly.pdbx_seq_one_letter_code
_entity_poly.pdbx_strand_id
1 'polypeptide(L)'
;MNNFIQRRLRIYCAKANEDVNIKIANGIESAAVVLVFPSPSLQVSKTGSKLLNYADQTKTPILTIKTFEDFQCIGWLGAILAPTKSCSTNFDEVMKSFISMGIKTSSLVLERDEKNEPQPIEEFLFRGGTKSGDLTASYYQYGKEFPMEFTFFGLKQGKVIGQGDDTIGAFTLAGEYQLADDSGSITMQKQYIGKHSVIYQGNISFQKLTCVIEGYWTIDEMHDKFFIHLTL
;
A
#
# COMPACT_ATOMS: atom_id res chain seq x y z
N MET A 1 -11.77 -20.84 10.12
CA MET A 1 -11.38 -20.73 11.54
C MET A 1 -9.95 -20.17 11.55
N ASN A 2 -9.82 -18.84 11.60
CA ASN A 2 -8.53 -18.19 11.29
C ASN A 2 -7.59 -18.24 12.50
N ASN A 3 -6.43 -18.86 12.30
CA ASN A 3 -5.33 -18.96 13.26
C ASN A 3 -4.70 -17.58 13.46
N PHE A 4 -5.07 -16.90 14.54
CA PHE A 4 -4.45 -15.64 15.01
C PHE A 4 -3.29 -15.91 15.98
N ILE A 5 -2.35 -16.79 15.62
CA ILE A 5 -1.23 -17.18 16.48
C ILE A 5 0.01 -16.42 15.96
N GLN A 6 0.52 -15.47 16.76
CA GLN A 6 1.62 -14.52 16.50
C GLN A 6 1.29 -13.32 15.59
N ARG A 7 1.06 -12.15 16.21
CA ARG A 7 1.22 -10.85 15.53
C ARG A 7 2.28 -10.03 16.26
N ARG A 8 3.21 -9.43 15.51
CA ARG A 8 4.36 -8.66 16.03
C ARG A 8 4.02 -7.17 16.05
N LEU A 9 4.40 -6.45 17.11
CA LEU A 9 4.35 -4.98 17.10
C LEU A 9 5.63 -4.46 16.47
N ARG A 10 5.52 -3.77 15.33
CA ARG A 10 6.65 -3.11 14.67
C ARG A 10 6.44 -1.60 14.72
N ILE A 11 7.45 -0.88 15.21
CA ILE A 11 7.48 0.57 15.17
C ILE A 11 8.20 0.96 13.89
N TYR A 12 7.47 1.47 12.91
CA TYR A 12 8.06 1.99 11.68
C TYR A 12 8.22 3.52 11.79
N CYS A 13 9.46 3.97 11.77
CA CYS A 13 9.81 5.39 11.68
C CYS A 13 10.26 5.69 10.26
N ALA A 14 9.40 6.35 9.47
CA ALA A 14 9.75 6.78 8.12
C ALA A 14 10.97 7.72 8.15
N LYS A 15 12.00 7.42 7.37
CA LYS A 15 13.13 8.34 7.16
C LYS A 15 12.80 9.36 6.07
N ALA A 16 13.42 10.54 6.14
CA ALA A 16 13.35 11.51 5.06
C ALA A 16 13.83 10.86 3.75
N ASN A 17 13.01 10.92 2.70
CA ASN A 17 13.25 10.32 1.37
C ASN A 17 13.15 8.79 1.30
N GLU A 18 12.54 8.12 2.27
CA GLU A 18 12.27 6.68 2.17
C GLU A 18 11.06 6.45 1.26
N ASP A 19 11.23 5.76 0.13
CA ASP A 19 10.10 5.36 -0.72
C ASP A 19 9.38 4.13 -0.13
N VAL A 20 8.05 4.06 -0.25
CA VAL A 20 7.30 2.83 0.10
C VAL A 20 7.75 1.71 -0.83
N ASN A 21 8.67 0.91 -0.31
CA ASN A 21 9.20 -0.27 -0.96
C ASN A 21 8.65 -1.52 -0.25
N ILE A 22 9.07 -2.68 -0.73
CA ILE A 22 8.68 -4.00 -0.21
C ILE A 22 8.77 -4.11 1.31
N LYS A 23 9.79 -3.52 1.95
CA LYS A 23 9.94 -3.59 3.41
C LYS A 23 8.77 -2.93 4.13
N ILE A 24 8.25 -1.85 3.56
CA ILE A 24 7.13 -1.10 4.13
C ILE A 24 5.81 -1.80 3.83
N ALA A 25 5.61 -2.31 2.61
CA ALA A 25 4.43 -3.12 2.27
C ALA A 25 4.33 -4.37 3.16
N ASN A 26 5.42 -5.15 3.27
CA ASN A 26 5.49 -6.30 4.19
C ASN A 26 5.29 -5.88 5.65
N GLY A 27 5.82 -4.71 6.04
CA GLY A 27 5.62 -4.14 7.37
C GLY A 27 4.15 -3.89 7.68
N ILE A 28 3.41 -3.29 6.73
CA ILE A 28 1.97 -3.01 6.86
C ILE A 28 1.14 -4.28 6.84
N GLU A 29 1.40 -5.20 5.91
CA GLU A 29 0.62 -6.44 5.76
C GLU A 29 0.81 -7.40 6.95
N SER A 30 2.00 -7.40 7.56
CA SER A 30 2.28 -8.19 8.76
C SER A 30 1.89 -7.48 10.07
N ALA A 31 1.55 -6.19 10.03
CA ALA A 31 1.22 -5.42 11.22
C ALA A 31 -0.14 -5.83 11.80
N ALA A 32 -0.22 -5.89 13.13
CA ALA A 32 -1.51 -5.98 13.82
C ALA A 32 -2.30 -4.67 13.74
N VAL A 33 -1.57 -3.55 13.79
CA VAL A 33 -2.07 -2.18 13.82
C VAL A 33 -0.97 -1.23 13.41
N VAL A 34 -1.32 -0.15 12.71
CA VAL A 34 -0.45 0.98 12.43
C VAL A 34 -0.78 2.09 13.41
N LEU A 35 0.20 2.46 14.24
CA LEU A 35 0.10 3.60 15.15
C LEU A 35 0.48 4.88 14.40
N VAL A 36 -0.44 5.84 14.36
CA VAL A 36 -0.21 7.12 13.66
C VAL A 36 -0.17 8.23 14.68
N PHE A 37 0.90 9.00 14.65
CA PHE A 37 1.10 10.20 15.47
C PHE A 37 0.97 11.42 14.56
N PRO A 38 -0.23 12.02 14.43
CA PRO A 38 -0.42 13.12 13.50
C PRO A 38 0.42 14.32 13.90
N SER A 39 1.06 14.95 12.91
CA SER A 39 1.91 16.12 13.11
C SER A 39 1.97 16.96 11.84
N PRO A 40 2.40 18.24 11.94
CA PRO A 40 2.63 19.07 10.76
C PRO A 40 3.60 18.43 9.76
N SER A 41 4.67 17.81 10.27
CA SER A 41 5.66 17.11 9.45
C SER A 41 5.08 15.90 8.72
N LEU A 42 4.21 15.14 9.39
CA LEU A 42 3.53 14.02 8.74
C LEU A 42 2.60 14.53 7.64
N GLN A 43 1.83 15.59 7.88
CA GLN A 43 0.85 16.13 6.93
C GLN A 43 1.46 16.57 5.58
N VAL A 44 2.74 16.93 5.56
CA VAL A 44 3.46 17.30 4.32
C VAL A 44 4.32 16.16 3.75
N SER A 45 4.34 14.99 4.40
CA SER A 45 5.19 13.87 4.01
C SER A 45 4.60 13.06 2.86
N LYS A 46 5.31 13.03 1.72
CA LYS A 46 4.98 12.16 0.58
C LYS A 46 5.11 10.68 0.91
N THR A 47 6.14 10.31 1.68
CA THR A 47 6.34 8.94 2.16
C THR A 47 5.22 8.53 3.11
N GLY A 48 4.90 9.39 4.09
CA GLY A 48 3.85 9.13 5.06
C GLY A 48 2.49 8.99 4.41
N SER A 49 2.21 9.79 3.38
CA SER A 49 0.96 9.71 2.63
C SER A 49 0.84 8.42 1.84
N LYS A 50 1.89 7.98 1.12
CA LYS A 50 1.89 6.69 0.42
C LYS A 50 1.75 5.51 1.40
N LEU A 51 2.41 5.57 2.55
CA LEU A 51 2.34 4.52 3.56
C LEU A 51 0.93 4.37 4.15
N LEU A 52 0.33 5.48 4.61
CA LEU A 52 -1.00 5.45 5.21
C LEU A 52 -2.09 5.14 4.19
N ASN A 53 -1.90 5.59 2.94
CA ASN A 53 -2.80 5.22 1.84
C ASN A 53 -2.75 3.73 1.56
N TYR A 54 -1.56 3.11 1.59
CA TYR A 54 -1.43 1.66 1.46
C TYR A 54 -2.10 0.91 2.62
N ALA A 55 -1.87 1.35 3.87
CA ALA A 55 -2.49 0.74 5.04
C ALA A 55 -4.03 0.83 5.03
N ASP A 56 -4.58 1.99 4.64
CA ASP A 56 -6.03 2.15 4.47
C ASP A 56 -6.57 1.28 3.32
N GLN A 57 -5.83 1.19 2.21
CA GLN A 57 -6.18 0.37 1.06
C GLN A 57 -6.23 -1.11 1.42
N THR A 58 -5.22 -1.64 2.12
CA THR A 58 -5.17 -3.05 2.56
C THR A 58 -6.03 -3.33 3.79
N LYS A 59 -6.75 -2.31 4.31
CA LYS A 59 -7.58 -2.38 5.52
C LYS A 59 -6.79 -2.85 6.75
N THR A 60 -5.49 -2.57 6.79
CA THR A 60 -4.70 -2.75 7.99
C THR A 60 -5.23 -1.80 9.07
N PRO A 61 -5.51 -2.25 10.31
CA PRO A 61 -6.09 -1.38 11.33
C PRO A 61 -5.18 -0.19 11.65
N ILE A 62 -5.75 1.02 11.68
CA ILE A 62 -5.05 2.26 12.01
C ILE A 62 -5.57 2.79 13.36
N LEU A 63 -4.66 3.12 14.27
CA LEU A 63 -4.96 3.80 15.54
C LEU A 63 -4.25 5.15 15.59
N THR A 64 -5.03 6.22 15.76
CA THR A 64 -4.51 7.58 15.85
C THR A 64 -4.18 7.94 17.29
N ILE A 65 -2.93 8.31 17.55
CA ILE A 65 -2.44 8.76 18.85
C ILE A 65 -2.32 10.28 18.84
N LYS A 66 -3.15 10.96 19.64
CA LYS A 66 -3.16 12.43 19.74
C LYS A 66 -1.97 12.89 20.60
N THR A 67 -0.93 13.41 19.94
CA THR A 67 0.28 13.96 20.62
C THR A 67 0.35 15.48 20.65
N PHE A 68 -0.34 16.16 19.74
CA PHE A 68 -0.34 17.63 19.65
C PHE A 68 -1.72 18.15 20.05
N GLU A 69 -1.75 18.99 21.08
CA GLU A 69 -2.95 19.75 21.42
C GLU A 69 -3.32 20.66 20.24
N ASP A 70 -4.61 20.70 19.90
CA ASP A 70 -5.20 21.51 18.84
C ASP A 70 -4.71 21.30 17.40
N PHE A 71 -3.87 20.28 17.13
CA PHE A 71 -3.49 19.94 15.76
C PHE A 71 -4.65 19.31 15.00
N GLN A 72 -5.11 19.98 13.95
CA GLN A 72 -6.15 19.48 13.05
C GLN A 72 -5.53 18.85 11.81
N CYS A 73 -5.88 17.59 11.58
CA CYS A 73 -5.48 16.88 10.36
C CYS A 73 -6.33 17.40 9.18
N ILE A 74 -5.68 17.92 8.15
CA ILE A 74 -6.35 18.40 6.94
C ILE A 74 -5.83 17.68 5.69
N GLY A 75 -6.53 17.87 4.56
CA GLY A 75 -6.16 17.27 3.28
C GLY A 75 -6.17 15.73 3.34
N TRP A 76 -5.15 15.10 2.76
CA TRP A 76 -5.04 13.64 2.70
C TRP A 76 -4.96 13.00 4.09
N LEU A 77 -4.27 13.63 5.05
CA LEU A 77 -4.09 13.08 6.39
C LEU A 77 -5.43 13.09 7.14
N GLY A 78 -6.19 14.18 7.02
CA GLY A 78 -7.54 14.27 7.55
C GLY A 78 -8.49 13.25 6.91
N ALA A 79 -8.43 13.07 5.60
CA ALA A 79 -9.27 12.10 4.89
C ALA A 79 -9.02 10.65 5.34
N ILE A 80 -7.76 10.23 5.49
CA ILE A 80 -7.41 8.87 5.91
C ILE A 80 -7.73 8.65 7.40
N LEU A 81 -7.53 9.66 8.26
CA LEU A 81 -7.70 9.51 9.71
C LEU A 81 -9.12 9.85 10.23
N ALA A 82 -9.96 10.49 9.43
CA ALA A 82 -11.35 10.76 9.80
C ALA A 82 -12.13 9.50 10.26
N PRO A 83 -12.03 8.33 9.60
CA PRO A 83 -12.73 7.12 10.04
C PRO A 83 -11.99 6.33 11.12
N THR A 84 -10.77 6.71 11.52
CA THR A 84 -9.95 5.90 12.42
C THR A 84 -10.27 6.16 13.90
N LYS A 85 -10.09 5.13 14.74
CA LYS A 85 -10.18 5.32 16.18
C LYS A 85 -9.02 6.20 16.64
N SER A 86 -9.30 7.10 17.59
CA SER A 86 -8.28 7.94 18.21
C SER A 86 -8.26 7.77 19.73
N CYS A 87 -7.07 7.86 20.33
CA CYS A 87 -6.88 7.92 21.77
C CYS A 87 -5.75 8.90 22.13
N SER A 88 -5.60 9.20 23.41
CA SER A 88 -4.44 9.97 23.89
C SER A 88 -3.16 9.11 23.87
N THR A 89 -2.06 9.68 24.33
CA THR A 89 -0.80 8.98 24.59
C THR A 89 -0.83 8.09 25.85
N ASN A 90 -1.94 8.10 26.60
CA ASN A 90 -2.09 7.28 27.80
C ASN A 90 -2.06 5.79 27.44
N PHE A 91 -1.13 5.05 28.07
CA PHE A 91 -0.92 3.64 27.78
C PHE A 91 -2.18 2.79 27.97
N ASP A 92 -2.96 3.02 29.04
CA ASP A 92 -4.18 2.25 29.30
C ASP A 92 -5.25 2.51 28.24
N GLU A 93 -5.34 3.74 27.71
CA GLU A 93 -6.24 4.06 26.59
C GLU A 93 -5.81 3.39 25.29
N VAL A 94 -4.50 3.34 25.02
CA VAL A 94 -3.95 2.60 23.88
C VAL A 94 -4.28 1.12 23.98
N MET A 95 -4.07 0.51 25.16
CA MET A 95 -4.36 -0.91 25.38
C MET A 95 -5.85 -1.22 25.29
N LYS A 96 -6.72 -0.37 25.85
CA LYS A 96 -8.18 -0.48 25.66
C LYS A 96 -8.57 -0.38 24.19
N SER A 97 -7.89 0.48 23.43
CA SER A 97 -8.11 0.62 21.99
C SER A 97 -7.72 -0.64 21.24
N PHE A 98 -6.56 -1.24 21.54
CA PHE A 98 -6.16 -2.53 20.98
C PHE A 98 -7.18 -3.64 21.24
N ILE A 99 -7.64 -3.77 22.48
CA ILE A 99 -8.66 -4.77 22.84
C ILE A 99 -9.94 -4.56 22.04
N SER A 100 -10.41 -3.30 21.95
CA SER A 100 -11.62 -2.98 21.18
C SER A 100 -11.50 -3.23 19.67
N MET A 101 -10.27 -3.25 19.15
CA MET A 101 -9.97 -3.58 17.75
C MET A 101 -9.79 -5.10 17.54
N GLY A 102 -10.03 -5.92 18.57
CA GLY A 102 -9.86 -7.38 18.51
C GLY A 102 -8.39 -7.83 18.53
N ILE A 103 -7.46 -6.94 18.90
CA ILE A 103 -6.04 -7.28 18.99
C ILE A 103 -5.80 -7.98 20.32
N LYS A 104 -5.34 -9.24 20.25
CA LYS A 104 -4.96 -10.02 21.44
C LYS A 104 -3.68 -9.45 22.05
N THR A 105 -3.84 -8.66 23.10
CA THR A 105 -2.74 -7.98 23.78
C THR A 105 -1.81 -8.94 24.54
N SER A 106 -2.33 -10.09 24.97
CA SER A 106 -1.55 -11.15 25.64
C SER A 106 -0.51 -11.84 24.75
N SER A 107 -0.54 -11.58 23.43
CA SER A 107 0.44 -12.09 22.46
C SER A 107 1.34 -10.99 21.87
N LEU A 108 1.25 -9.76 22.37
CA LEU A 108 2.11 -8.66 21.91
C LEU A 108 3.53 -8.88 22.42
N VAL A 109 4.44 -9.24 21.50
CA VAL A 109 5.87 -9.23 21.75
C VAL A 109 6.42 -7.90 21.22
N LEU A 110 7.01 -7.09 22.10
CA LEU A 110 7.77 -5.90 21.75
C LEU A 110 9.19 -6.33 21.37
N GLU A 111 9.44 -6.55 20.08
CA GLU A 111 10.80 -6.76 19.59
C GLU A 111 11.34 -5.44 19.06
N ARG A 112 12.44 -4.94 19.65
CA ARG A 112 13.23 -3.88 19.04
C ARG A 112 14.00 -4.46 17.87
N ASP A 113 13.53 -4.21 16.65
CA ASP A 113 14.32 -4.47 15.46
C ASP A 113 15.22 -3.25 15.19
N GLU A 114 16.29 -3.10 15.97
CA GLU A 114 17.23 -1.98 15.85
C GLU A 114 17.92 -1.92 14.47
N LYS A 115 17.85 -3.01 13.69
CA LYS A 115 18.47 -3.15 12.36
C LYS A 115 17.48 -3.10 11.20
N ASN A 116 16.18 -3.22 11.47
CA ASN A 116 15.14 -3.32 10.45
C ASN A 116 15.42 -4.48 9.47
N GLU A 117 15.87 -5.62 9.99
CA GLU A 117 16.25 -6.77 9.16
C GLU A 117 14.99 -7.31 8.48
N PRO A 118 14.95 -7.29 7.12
CA PRO A 118 13.78 -7.77 6.41
C PRO A 118 13.53 -9.23 6.76
N GLN A 119 12.24 -9.60 6.85
CA GLN A 119 11.85 -11.01 6.73
C GLN A 119 12.55 -11.61 5.49
N PRO A 120 12.84 -12.92 5.46
CA PRO A 120 13.48 -13.57 4.33
C PRO A 120 12.91 -13.03 3.02
N ILE A 121 13.78 -12.55 2.14
CA ILE A 121 13.39 -12.02 0.84
C ILE A 121 12.88 -13.21 0.04
N GLU A 122 11.58 -13.43 0.12
CA GLU A 122 10.89 -14.38 -0.75
C GLU A 122 10.92 -13.83 -2.19
N GLU A 123 11.18 -14.71 -3.15
CA GLU A 123 11.46 -14.34 -4.54
C GLU A 123 10.31 -13.57 -5.19
N PHE A 124 10.67 -12.51 -5.91
CA PHE A 124 9.77 -11.75 -6.76
C PHE A 124 9.69 -12.42 -8.12
N LEU A 125 8.48 -12.52 -8.68
CA LEU A 125 8.34 -12.77 -10.11
C LEU A 125 8.77 -11.53 -10.90
N PHE A 126 8.54 -10.34 -10.35
CA PHE A 126 9.04 -9.10 -10.91
C PHE A 126 9.18 -8.03 -9.83
N ARG A 127 10.20 -7.19 -9.97
CA ARG A 127 10.38 -5.97 -9.19
C ARG A 127 11.02 -4.91 -10.07
N GLY A 128 10.35 -3.78 -10.24
CA GLY A 128 10.86 -2.71 -11.07
C GLY A 128 10.09 -1.40 -10.93
N GLY A 129 10.24 -0.53 -11.92
CA GLY A 129 9.60 0.78 -12.01
C GLY A 129 10.02 1.52 -13.27
N THR A 130 9.25 2.52 -13.69
CA THR A 130 9.46 3.21 -14.98
C THR A 130 10.85 3.83 -15.09
N LYS A 131 11.38 4.37 -13.98
CA LYS A 131 12.73 4.96 -13.93
C LYS A 131 13.86 3.94 -14.10
N SER A 132 13.62 2.67 -13.81
CA SER A 132 14.59 1.59 -14.02
C SER A 132 14.65 1.14 -15.48
N GLY A 133 13.65 1.49 -16.28
CA GLY A 133 13.52 1.07 -17.68
C GLY A 133 13.01 -0.37 -17.87
N ASP A 134 12.68 -1.06 -16.78
CA ASP A 134 12.15 -2.43 -16.75
C ASP A 134 10.61 -2.48 -16.79
N LEU A 135 9.94 -1.32 -16.84
CA LEU A 135 8.49 -1.19 -16.84
C LEU A 135 8.04 -0.01 -17.71
N THR A 136 7.04 -0.24 -18.55
CA THR A 136 6.21 0.81 -19.17
C THR A 136 4.74 0.56 -18.84
N ALA A 137 3.98 1.63 -18.61
CA ALA A 137 2.58 1.51 -18.24
C ALA A 137 1.75 2.69 -18.75
N SER A 138 0.55 2.42 -19.22
CA SER A 138 -0.39 3.44 -19.69
C SER A 138 -1.84 3.02 -19.47
N TYR A 139 -2.73 4.02 -19.40
CA TYR A 139 -4.16 3.84 -19.46
C TYR A 139 -4.73 4.69 -20.58
N TYR A 140 -5.84 4.24 -21.15
CA TYR A 140 -6.58 4.98 -22.16
C TYR A 140 -7.72 5.74 -21.49
N GLN A 141 -8.05 6.91 -22.02
CA GLN A 141 -9.27 7.61 -21.65
C GLN A 141 -9.77 8.40 -22.86
N TYR A 142 -11.01 8.15 -23.27
CA TYR A 142 -11.61 8.78 -24.45
C TYR A 142 -10.74 8.61 -25.71
N GLY A 143 -10.15 7.43 -25.88
CA GLY A 143 -9.29 7.11 -27.02
C GLY A 143 -7.90 7.75 -27.01
N LYS A 144 -7.50 8.42 -25.92
CA LYS A 144 -6.14 8.96 -25.73
C LYS A 144 -5.37 8.14 -24.71
N GLU A 145 -4.10 7.91 -24.99
CA GLU A 145 -3.18 7.22 -24.08
C GLU A 145 -2.57 8.20 -23.07
N PHE A 146 -2.49 7.77 -21.81
CA PHE A 146 -1.88 8.51 -20.71
C PHE A 146 -0.88 7.61 -19.97
N PRO A 147 0.39 8.05 -19.79
CA PRO A 147 1.40 7.26 -19.10
C PRO A 147 1.13 7.20 -17.59
N MET A 148 1.51 6.08 -16.97
CA MET A 148 1.57 5.90 -15.52
C MET A 148 3.02 5.72 -15.06
N GLU A 149 3.50 6.61 -14.19
CA GLU A 149 4.87 6.55 -13.69
C GLU A 149 4.95 5.74 -12.40
N PHE A 150 5.39 4.50 -12.49
CA PHE A 150 5.64 3.65 -11.33
C PHE A 150 7.03 3.93 -10.76
N THR A 151 7.06 4.48 -9.54
CA THR A 151 8.30 4.48 -8.74
C THR A 151 8.66 3.06 -8.32
N PHE A 152 7.64 2.22 -8.10
CA PHE A 152 7.81 0.83 -7.75
C PHE A 152 6.58 0.01 -8.21
N PHE A 153 6.82 -1.17 -8.75
CA PHE A 153 5.83 -2.20 -9.05
C PHE A 153 6.44 -3.57 -8.76
N GLY A 154 5.66 -4.45 -8.14
CA GLY A 154 6.12 -5.78 -7.75
C GLY A 154 5.02 -6.83 -7.86
N LEU A 155 5.42 -8.00 -8.35
CA LEU A 155 4.61 -9.22 -8.40
C LEU A 155 5.26 -10.26 -7.49
N LYS A 156 4.52 -10.72 -6.48
CA LYS A 156 5.03 -11.70 -5.51
C LYS A 156 3.89 -12.53 -4.93
N GLN A 157 4.00 -13.86 -4.97
CA GLN A 157 3.05 -14.80 -4.31
C GLN A 157 1.56 -14.50 -4.60
N GLY A 158 1.22 -14.22 -5.86
CA GLY A 158 -0.15 -13.87 -6.22
C GLY A 158 -0.61 -12.49 -5.74
N LYS A 159 0.30 -11.63 -5.25
CA LYS A 159 0.04 -10.25 -4.85
C LYS A 159 0.69 -9.25 -5.80
N VAL A 160 -0.02 -8.16 -6.02
CA VAL A 160 0.47 -6.99 -6.74
C VAL A 160 0.65 -5.86 -5.74
N ILE A 161 1.82 -5.25 -5.77
CA ILE A 161 2.14 -4.06 -4.96
C ILE A 161 2.77 -3.00 -5.83
N GLY A 162 2.40 -1.75 -5.65
CA GLY A 162 2.97 -0.67 -6.44
C GLY A 162 2.70 0.71 -5.86
N GLN A 163 3.47 1.67 -6.36
CA GLN A 163 3.27 3.08 -6.08
C GLN A 163 3.83 3.93 -7.22
N GLY A 164 3.25 5.10 -7.39
CA GLY A 164 3.63 5.96 -8.48
C GLY A 164 2.91 7.30 -8.45
N ASP A 165 3.03 7.98 -9.56
CA ASP A 165 2.47 9.29 -9.80
C ASP A 165 1.99 9.34 -11.26
N ASP A 166 0.92 10.07 -11.53
CA ASP A 166 0.46 10.36 -12.90
C ASP A 166 -0.16 11.75 -12.98
N THR A 167 -0.87 12.05 -14.08
CA THR A 167 -1.53 13.35 -14.29
C THR A 167 -2.61 13.69 -13.25
N ILE A 168 -3.21 12.69 -12.59
CA ILE A 168 -4.22 12.85 -11.54
C ILE A 168 -3.56 13.03 -10.16
N GLY A 169 -2.43 12.35 -9.94
CA GLY A 169 -1.55 12.57 -8.78
C GLY A 169 -0.89 11.30 -8.25
N ALA A 170 -0.34 11.39 -7.04
CA ALA A 170 0.31 10.27 -6.35
C ALA A 170 -0.70 9.17 -6.00
N PHE A 171 -0.27 7.91 -6.15
CA PHE A 171 -1.10 6.73 -5.89
C PHE A 171 -0.32 5.57 -5.27
N THR A 172 -1.06 4.68 -4.61
CA THR A 172 -0.64 3.29 -4.32
C THR A 172 -1.44 2.31 -5.16
N LEU A 173 -0.88 1.13 -5.39
CA LEU A 173 -1.50 0.02 -6.11
C LEU A 173 -1.39 -1.23 -5.24
N ALA A 174 -2.50 -1.91 -5.03
CA ALA A 174 -2.55 -3.18 -4.32
C ALA A 174 -3.50 -4.12 -5.06
N GLY A 175 -3.18 -5.40 -5.13
CA GLY A 175 -3.99 -6.34 -5.90
C GLY A 175 -3.56 -7.77 -5.75
N GLU A 176 -4.19 -8.62 -6.54
CA GLU A 176 -3.92 -10.05 -6.61
C GLU A 176 -3.83 -10.51 -8.07
N TYR A 177 -3.05 -11.56 -8.29
CA TYR A 177 -2.99 -12.25 -9.56
C TYR A 177 -2.95 -13.76 -9.33
N GLN A 178 -3.45 -14.50 -10.32
CA GLN A 178 -3.47 -15.95 -10.34
C GLN A 178 -2.89 -16.40 -11.67
N LEU A 179 -1.96 -17.35 -11.65
CA LEU A 179 -1.34 -17.91 -12.85
C LEU A 179 -1.72 -19.39 -12.99
N ALA A 180 -2.04 -19.77 -14.21
CA ALA A 180 -2.04 -21.14 -14.71
C ALA A 180 -1.00 -21.19 -15.83
N ASP A 181 0.12 -21.87 -15.56
CA ASP A 181 1.31 -21.85 -16.40
C ASP A 181 1.86 -20.42 -16.59
N ASP A 182 2.00 -19.96 -17.84
CA ASP A 182 2.54 -18.65 -18.19
C ASP A 182 1.46 -17.55 -18.29
N SER A 183 0.20 -17.81 -17.92
CA SER A 183 -0.87 -16.81 -18.06
C SER A 183 -1.92 -16.89 -16.96
N GLY A 184 -2.71 -15.83 -16.79
CA GLY A 184 -3.86 -15.87 -15.92
C GLY A 184 -4.51 -14.51 -15.72
N SER A 185 -5.17 -14.34 -14.58
CA SER A 185 -5.96 -13.14 -14.28
C SER A 185 -5.30 -12.27 -13.23
N ILE A 186 -5.52 -10.96 -13.33
CA ILE A 186 -5.04 -9.97 -12.37
C ILE A 186 -6.16 -8.99 -12.01
N THR A 187 -6.21 -8.59 -10.75
CA THR A 187 -7.07 -7.52 -10.26
C THR A 187 -6.27 -6.61 -9.34
N MET A 188 -6.27 -5.32 -9.63
CA MET A 188 -5.54 -4.32 -8.88
C MET A 188 -6.45 -3.14 -8.56
N GLN A 189 -6.30 -2.57 -7.38
CA GLN A 189 -6.91 -1.30 -7.03
C GLN A 189 -5.81 -0.26 -6.99
N LYS A 190 -6.02 0.85 -7.71
CA LYS A 190 -5.20 2.04 -7.64
C LYS A 190 -5.90 3.03 -6.73
N GLN A 191 -5.30 3.38 -5.60
CA GLN A 191 -5.85 4.32 -4.65
C GLN A 191 -5.08 5.64 -4.75
N TYR A 192 -5.73 6.70 -5.23
CA TYR A 192 -5.15 8.03 -5.19
C TYR A 192 -5.16 8.58 -3.77
N ILE A 193 -4.07 9.22 -3.37
CA ILE A 193 -3.87 9.73 -2.01
C ILE A 193 -4.94 10.77 -1.68
N GLY A 194 -5.81 10.44 -0.71
CA GLY A 194 -6.90 11.31 -0.26
C GLY A 194 -7.99 11.57 -1.31
N LYS A 195 -8.11 10.71 -2.34
CA LYS A 195 -9.09 10.83 -3.44
C LYS A 195 -9.80 9.48 -3.67
N HIS A 196 -10.27 9.26 -4.90
CA HIS A 196 -10.98 8.04 -5.32
C HIS A 196 -10.01 6.87 -5.60
N SER A 197 -10.59 5.68 -5.72
CA SER A 197 -9.93 4.49 -6.24
C SER A 197 -10.37 4.19 -7.67
N VAL A 198 -9.49 3.53 -8.42
CA VAL A 198 -9.78 2.95 -9.73
C VAL A 198 -9.46 1.46 -9.67
N ILE A 199 -10.36 0.62 -10.18
CA ILE A 199 -10.17 -0.83 -10.25
C ILE A 199 -9.59 -1.17 -11.62
N TYR A 200 -8.57 -2.01 -11.66
CA TYR A 200 -7.94 -2.52 -12.88
C TYR A 200 -8.13 -4.04 -12.90
N GLN A 201 -8.78 -4.55 -13.93
CA GLN A 201 -9.03 -5.97 -14.11
C GLN A 201 -8.58 -6.40 -15.50
N GLY A 202 -7.87 -7.52 -15.57
CA GLY A 202 -7.29 -7.96 -16.83
C GLY A 202 -6.61 -9.30 -16.76
N ASN A 203 -5.82 -9.56 -17.80
CA ASN A 203 -5.01 -10.75 -17.93
C ASN A 203 -3.55 -10.40 -17.71
N ILE A 204 -2.80 -11.34 -17.16
CA ILE A 204 -1.35 -11.32 -17.03
C ILE A 204 -0.78 -12.48 -17.85
N SER A 205 0.25 -12.23 -18.64
CA SER A 205 0.91 -13.28 -19.43
C SER A 205 2.41 -13.08 -19.51
N PHE A 206 3.15 -14.18 -19.40
CA PHE A 206 4.60 -14.24 -19.41
C PHE A 206 5.08 -14.81 -20.74
N GLN A 207 6.08 -14.18 -21.34
CA GLN A 207 6.73 -14.64 -22.56
C GLN A 207 8.24 -14.45 -22.44
N LYS A 208 8.96 -15.52 -22.10
CA LYS A 208 10.42 -15.49 -21.89
C LYS A 208 10.83 -14.49 -20.81
N LEU A 209 11.33 -13.31 -21.21
CA LEU A 209 11.81 -12.24 -20.35
C LEU A 209 10.86 -11.03 -20.34
N THR A 210 9.63 -11.20 -20.81
CA THR A 210 8.62 -10.15 -20.75
C THR A 210 7.37 -10.65 -20.04
N CYS A 211 6.67 -9.71 -19.41
CA CYS A 211 5.35 -9.93 -18.85
C CYS A 211 4.43 -8.79 -19.30
N VAL A 212 3.26 -9.15 -19.83
CA VAL A 212 2.25 -8.21 -20.31
C VAL A 212 1.03 -8.33 -19.43
N ILE A 213 0.56 -7.19 -18.95
CA ILE A 213 -0.68 -7.06 -18.20
C ILE A 213 -1.58 -6.10 -18.96
N GLU A 214 -2.74 -6.57 -19.38
CA GLU A 214 -3.69 -5.79 -20.16
C GLU A 214 -5.13 -6.05 -19.73
N GLY A 215 -5.99 -5.05 -19.86
CA GLY A 215 -7.38 -5.17 -19.46
C GLY A 215 -8.07 -3.83 -19.45
N TYR A 216 -9.02 -3.68 -18.52
CA TYR A 216 -9.81 -2.47 -18.36
C TYR A 216 -9.66 -1.90 -16.95
N TRP A 217 -9.57 -0.58 -16.86
CA TRP A 217 -9.79 0.13 -15.61
C TRP A 217 -11.27 0.48 -15.49
N THR A 218 -11.76 0.66 -14.27
CA THR A 218 -13.14 1.03 -13.97
C THR A 218 -13.21 1.95 -12.76
N ILE A 219 -13.99 3.02 -12.88
CA ILE A 219 -14.42 3.88 -11.79
C ILE A 219 -15.88 4.26 -12.04
N ASP A 220 -16.75 3.95 -11.08
CA ASP A 220 -18.19 4.05 -11.25
C ASP A 220 -18.65 3.35 -12.56
N GLU A 221 -19.32 4.05 -13.47
CA GLU A 221 -19.75 3.51 -14.77
C GLU A 221 -18.71 3.69 -15.88
N MET A 222 -17.61 4.39 -15.61
CA MET A 222 -16.56 4.68 -16.59
C MET A 222 -15.54 3.55 -16.65
N HIS A 223 -15.15 3.17 -17.86
CA HIS A 223 -14.10 2.19 -18.09
C HIS A 223 -13.38 2.45 -19.42
N ASP A 224 -12.12 2.06 -19.50
CA ASP A 224 -11.32 2.05 -20.73
C ASP A 224 -10.11 1.12 -20.53
N LYS A 225 -9.29 0.95 -21.57
CA LYS A 225 -8.19 0.00 -21.57
C LYS A 225 -6.99 0.46 -20.74
N PHE A 226 -6.19 -0.48 -20.27
CA PHE A 226 -4.86 -0.23 -19.75
C PHE A 226 -3.85 -1.26 -20.24
N PHE A 227 -2.58 -0.90 -20.15
CA PHE A 227 -1.46 -1.75 -20.52
C PHE A 227 -0.29 -1.55 -19.55
N ILE A 228 0.34 -2.63 -19.13
CA ILE A 228 1.60 -2.63 -18.37
C ILE A 228 2.50 -3.68 -19.02
N HIS A 229 3.70 -3.27 -19.43
CA HIS A 229 4.72 -4.15 -19.98
C HIS A 229 5.95 -4.15 -19.07
N LEU A 230 6.37 -5.34 -18.68
CA LEU A 230 7.48 -5.60 -17.80
C LEU A 230 8.59 -6.32 -18.57
N THR A 231 9.84 -5.96 -18.29
CA THR A 231 11.04 -6.67 -18.75
C THR A 231 11.69 -7.32 -17.53
N LEU A 232 11.77 -8.65 -17.51
CA LEU A 232 12.22 -9.49 -16.39
C LEU A 232 13.75 -9.64 -16.36
#